data_AF-A0A7C4C927-F1
#
_entry.id   AF-A0A7C4C927-F1
#
_cell.length_a   1.000
_cell.length_b   1.000
_cell.length_c   1.000
_cell.angle_alpha   90.00
_cell.angle_beta   90.00
_cell.angle_gamma   90.00
#
_symmetry.space_group_name_H-M   'P 1'
#
loop_
_entity.id
_entity.type
_entity.pdbx_description
1 polymer ?
#
loop_
_entity_poly.entity_id
_entity_poly.type
_entity_poly.pdbx_seq_one_letter_code
_entity_poly.pdbx_strand_id
1 'polypeptide(L)'
;MHRTAFTTLAIVALAQVALAHSDDIEVGYNPSTNQIVAEYDADLYPWLLPASEEPALAGFALDDPGFVSIVEVEEPGEFEPLSALANIQLRVLSASPAFKVWDPLGPGEAGFQIEGPRLWTIGPRFFDTHPWWQIDTSDPAYDPAAGPWSVTFELIDAAGIHQPSDPITLTFIPEPGGLTLLAAAALVLRRRV
;
A
#
# COMPACT_ATOMS: atom_id res chain seq x y z
N MET A 1 -59.87 18.72 7.49
CA MET A 1 -59.15 17.73 6.67
C MET A 1 -57.70 18.17 6.52
N HIS A 2 -56.79 17.72 7.38
CA HIS A 2 -55.35 17.93 7.17
C HIS A 2 -54.63 16.61 7.45
N ARG A 3 -54.13 15.98 6.39
CA ARG A 3 -53.28 14.79 6.44
C ARG A 3 -51.84 15.25 6.60
N THR A 4 -51.24 14.96 7.75
CA THR A 4 -49.79 15.03 7.95
C THR A 4 -49.15 13.80 7.31
N ALA A 5 -48.32 14.01 6.29
CA ALA A 5 -47.50 12.96 5.69
C ALA A 5 -46.18 12.86 6.48
N PHE A 6 -45.93 11.69 7.05
CA PHE A 6 -44.61 11.32 7.57
C PHE A 6 -43.76 10.84 6.39
N THR A 7 -42.66 11.54 6.11
CA THR A 7 -41.64 11.08 5.17
C THR A 7 -40.52 10.43 5.97
N THR A 8 -40.50 9.10 5.99
CA THR A 8 -39.38 8.33 6.54
C THR A 8 -38.23 8.40 5.54
N LEU A 9 -37.13 9.06 5.92
CA LEU A 9 -35.89 9.05 5.14
C LEU A 9 -35.16 7.72 5.41
N ALA A 10 -35.19 6.80 4.46
CA ALA A 10 -34.38 5.59 4.53
C ALA A 10 -32.94 5.94 4.12
N ILE A 11 -32.01 5.92 5.07
CA ILE A 11 -30.58 5.97 4.79
C ILE A 11 -30.19 4.58 4.33
N VAL A 12 -29.96 4.42 3.02
CA VAL A 12 -29.33 3.22 2.46
C VAL A 12 -27.83 3.42 2.66
N ALA A 13 -27.26 2.75 3.66
CA ALA A 13 -25.82 2.58 3.75
C ALA A 13 -25.41 1.58 2.67
N LEU A 14 -24.81 2.07 1.58
CA LEU A 14 -24.10 1.21 0.64
C LEU A 14 -22.84 0.73 1.35
N ALA A 15 -22.79 -0.56 1.68
CA ALA A 15 -21.54 -1.22 1.98
C ALA A 15 -20.71 -1.23 0.69
N GLN A 16 -19.62 -0.45 0.65
CA GLN A 16 -18.59 -0.64 -0.35
C GLN A 16 -17.92 -1.96 -0.03
N VAL A 17 -18.14 -2.95 -0.89
CA VAL A 17 -17.35 -4.18 -0.86
C VAL A 17 -15.98 -3.75 -1.37
N ALA A 18 -14.98 -3.71 -0.48
CA ALA A 18 -13.58 -3.62 -0.88
C ALA A 18 -13.32 -4.83 -1.80
N LEU A 19 -13.14 -4.58 -3.08
CA LEU A 19 -12.65 -5.62 -3.99
C LEU A 19 -11.14 -5.56 -3.84
N ALA A 20 -10.53 -6.56 -3.19
CA ALA A 20 -9.08 -6.70 -3.20
C ALA A 20 -8.60 -6.69 -4.67
N HIS A 21 -7.65 -5.83 -5.00
CA HIS A 21 -6.83 -6.10 -6.17
C HIS A 21 -5.98 -7.35 -5.84
N SER A 22 -5.70 -8.23 -6.81
CA SER A 22 -4.88 -9.43 -6.57
C SER A 22 -3.47 -9.13 -6.05
N ASP A 23 -3.12 -7.86 -6.06
CA ASP A 23 -1.79 -7.33 -5.85
C ASP A 23 -1.74 -6.47 -4.56
N ASP A 24 -2.83 -6.34 -3.80
CA ASP A 24 -2.81 -5.60 -2.53
C ASP A 24 -2.32 -6.45 -1.36
N ILE A 25 -1.87 -5.76 -0.31
CA ILE A 25 -1.49 -6.39 0.95
C ILE A 25 -2.76 -6.61 1.78
N GLU A 26 -3.09 -7.87 1.98
CA GLU A 26 -4.20 -8.30 2.82
C GLU A 26 -3.83 -8.16 4.30
N VAL A 27 -4.72 -7.55 5.08
CA VAL A 27 -4.50 -7.26 6.50
C VAL A 27 -5.57 -7.91 7.36
N GLY A 28 -5.11 -8.72 8.30
CA GLY A 28 -5.90 -9.47 9.27
C GLY A 28 -5.19 -9.54 10.62
N TYR A 29 -5.54 -10.52 11.44
CA TYR A 29 -4.83 -10.83 12.67
C TYR A 29 -4.73 -12.33 12.91
N ASN A 30 -3.70 -12.73 13.64
CA ASN A 30 -3.56 -14.09 14.13
C ASN A 30 -4.28 -14.22 15.49
N PRO A 31 -5.31 -15.07 15.62
CA PRO A 31 -6.09 -15.17 16.85
C PRO A 31 -5.35 -15.85 18.01
N SER A 32 -4.28 -16.61 17.74
CA SER A 32 -3.47 -17.25 18.78
C SER A 32 -2.50 -16.29 19.46
N THR A 33 -1.98 -15.30 18.73
CA THR A 33 -1.05 -14.29 19.24
C THR A 33 -1.69 -12.91 19.44
N ASN A 34 -2.90 -12.72 18.91
CA ASN A 34 -3.59 -11.44 18.77
C ASN A 34 -2.74 -10.38 18.03
N GLN A 35 -1.91 -10.81 17.09
CA GLN A 35 -1.01 -9.93 16.33
C GLN A 35 -1.61 -9.57 14.97
N ILE A 36 -1.45 -8.32 14.52
CA ILE A 36 -1.76 -7.95 13.14
C ILE A 36 -0.87 -8.74 12.20
N VAL A 37 -1.45 -9.30 11.14
CA VAL A 37 -0.76 -10.04 10.08
C VAL A 37 -1.04 -9.35 8.75
N ALA A 38 -0.02 -9.31 7.90
CA ALA A 38 -0.12 -8.87 6.53
C ALA A 38 0.31 -10.02 5.62
N GLU A 39 -0.54 -10.35 4.64
CA GLU A 39 -0.28 -11.37 3.64
C GLU A 39 -0.29 -10.75 2.24
N TYR A 40 0.55 -11.28 1.35
CA TYR A 40 0.70 -10.82 -0.02
C TYR A 40 1.39 -11.90 -0.85
N ASP A 41 1.22 -11.89 -2.16
CA ASP A 41 1.90 -12.82 -3.06
C ASP A 41 3.39 -12.46 -3.19
N ALA A 42 4.26 -13.36 -2.71
CA ALA A 42 5.70 -13.20 -2.78
C ALA A 42 6.26 -13.26 -4.22
N ASP A 43 5.50 -13.79 -5.18
CA ASP A 43 5.91 -13.86 -6.59
C ASP A 43 5.78 -12.50 -7.30
N LEU A 44 5.11 -11.51 -6.69
CA LEU A 44 5.01 -10.14 -7.19
C LEU A 44 6.26 -9.28 -6.91
N TYR A 45 7.27 -9.82 -6.21
CA TYR A 45 8.46 -9.08 -5.79
C TYR A 45 9.66 -9.24 -6.75
N PRO A 46 10.47 -8.16 -6.91
CA PRO A 46 10.23 -6.81 -6.43
C PRO A 46 9.11 -6.11 -7.22
N TRP A 47 8.33 -5.28 -6.53
CA TRP A 47 7.27 -4.47 -7.11
C TRP A 47 7.83 -3.52 -8.18
N LEU A 48 7.12 -3.40 -9.30
CA LEU A 48 7.51 -2.51 -10.38
C LEU A 48 6.92 -1.12 -10.14
N LEU A 49 7.77 -0.09 -10.14
CA LEU A 49 7.33 1.30 -10.11
C LEU A 49 7.46 1.94 -11.50
N PRO A 50 6.36 2.30 -12.18
CA PRO A 50 6.40 3.05 -13.41
C PRO A 50 7.00 4.45 -13.19
N ALA A 51 7.37 5.10 -14.29
CA ALA A 51 7.71 6.51 -14.25
C ALA A 51 6.52 7.28 -13.68
N SER A 52 6.76 8.15 -12.70
CA SER A 52 5.68 8.85 -12.01
C SER A 52 4.91 9.75 -12.97
N GLU A 53 3.59 9.64 -12.95
CA GLU A 53 2.67 10.56 -13.62
C GLU A 53 2.27 11.75 -12.73
N GLU A 54 2.63 11.69 -11.44
CA GLU A 54 2.34 12.72 -10.45
C GLU A 54 3.36 13.86 -10.52
N PRO A 55 2.97 15.10 -10.91
CA PRO A 55 3.93 16.19 -11.12
C PRO A 55 4.76 16.56 -9.89
N ALA A 56 4.26 16.24 -8.69
CA ALA A 56 4.94 16.49 -7.43
C ALA A 56 5.92 15.37 -7.01
N LEU A 57 5.88 14.20 -7.65
CA LEU A 57 6.73 13.05 -7.33
C LEU A 57 7.74 12.83 -8.46
N ALA A 58 8.95 13.35 -8.31
CA ALA A 58 10.01 13.10 -9.28
C ALA A 58 10.40 11.60 -9.32
N GLY A 59 10.70 11.07 -10.50
CA GLY A 59 11.22 9.71 -10.67
C GLY A 59 10.15 8.66 -10.94
N PHE A 60 10.08 7.65 -10.08
CA PHE A 60 9.18 6.50 -10.24
C PHE A 60 8.23 6.44 -9.07
N ALA A 61 6.92 6.36 -9.33
CA ALA A 61 5.93 6.29 -8.26
C ALA A 61 4.64 5.61 -8.72
N LEU A 62 4.01 4.91 -7.77
CA LEU A 62 2.70 4.30 -7.90
C LEU A 62 2.06 4.21 -6.51
N ASP A 63 0.75 4.11 -6.46
CA ASP A 63 -0.04 3.88 -5.25
C ASP A 63 -0.24 2.39 -4.94
N ASP A 64 0.35 1.49 -5.73
CA ASP A 64 0.32 0.04 -5.53
C ASP A 64 1.69 -0.51 -5.07
N PRO A 65 1.72 -1.50 -4.15
CA PRO A 65 0.55 -2.17 -3.58
C PRO A 65 -0.17 -1.33 -2.51
N GLY A 66 -1.49 -1.49 -2.41
CA GLY A 66 -2.31 -0.94 -1.33
C GLY A 66 -2.42 -1.86 -0.12
N PHE A 67 -3.28 -1.48 0.81
CA PHE A 67 -3.68 -2.30 1.96
C PHE A 67 -5.18 -2.52 1.95
N VAL A 68 -5.59 -3.78 2.08
CA VAL A 68 -7.00 -4.18 2.12
C VAL A 68 -7.30 -4.99 3.37
N SER A 69 -8.46 -4.77 3.99
CA SER A 69 -8.95 -5.66 5.05
C SER A 69 -9.35 -7.01 4.48
N ILE A 70 -8.94 -8.11 5.11
CA ILE A 70 -9.47 -9.41 4.71
C ILE A 70 -10.97 -9.53 5.01
N VAL A 71 -11.66 -10.16 4.06
CA VAL A 71 -13.11 -10.39 4.09
C VAL A 71 -13.42 -11.88 4.09
N GLU A 72 -12.62 -12.67 3.39
CA GLU A 72 -12.72 -14.12 3.31
C GLU A 72 -11.66 -14.77 4.21
N VAL A 73 -11.99 -15.94 4.75
CA VAL A 73 -11.10 -16.69 5.64
C VAL A 73 -10.81 -18.01 4.94
N GLU A 74 -9.58 -18.15 4.44
CA GLU A 74 -9.13 -19.39 3.83
C GLU A 74 -8.91 -20.48 4.90
N GLU A 75 -8.18 -20.13 5.96
CA GLU A 75 -7.82 -21.04 7.05
C GLU A 75 -8.21 -20.45 8.42
N PRO A 76 -9.35 -20.88 9.02
CA PRO A 76 -9.79 -20.38 10.31
C PRO A 76 -8.75 -20.65 11.42
N GLY A 77 -8.53 -19.66 12.29
CA GLY A 77 -7.59 -19.77 13.40
C GLY A 77 -6.16 -19.31 13.11
N GLU A 78 -5.83 -18.96 11.86
CA GLU A 78 -4.48 -18.51 11.48
C GLU A 78 -4.46 -17.06 11.01
N PHE A 79 -5.35 -16.73 10.06
CA PHE A 79 -5.48 -15.39 9.50
C PHE A 79 -6.96 -14.99 9.50
N GLU A 80 -7.35 -14.19 10.49
CA GLU A 80 -8.73 -13.81 10.70
C GLU A 80 -8.97 -12.31 10.50
N PRO A 81 -10.21 -11.90 10.19
CA PRO A 81 -10.48 -10.51 9.92
C PRO A 81 -10.39 -9.66 11.20
N LEU A 82 -9.73 -8.51 11.12
CA LEU A 82 -9.58 -7.56 12.24
C LEU A 82 -10.91 -7.23 12.93
N SER A 83 -10.86 -6.86 14.21
CA SER A 83 -12.02 -6.32 14.93
C SER A 83 -12.64 -5.14 14.19
N ALA A 84 -13.98 -5.05 14.18
CA ALA A 84 -14.70 -3.89 13.62
C ALA A 84 -14.42 -2.57 14.38
N LEU A 85 -13.76 -2.64 15.53
CA LEU A 85 -13.34 -1.49 16.33
C LEU A 85 -11.85 -1.16 16.15
N ALA A 86 -11.08 -1.98 15.42
CA ALA A 86 -9.67 -1.72 15.14
C ALA A 86 -9.54 -0.50 14.21
N ASN A 87 -8.44 0.24 14.35
CA ASN A 87 -8.10 1.36 13.49
C ASN A 87 -6.61 1.32 13.15
N ILE A 88 -6.30 0.91 11.92
CA ILE A 88 -4.95 0.53 11.53
C ILE A 88 -4.16 1.76 11.10
N GLN A 89 -2.89 1.79 11.53
CA GLN A 89 -1.90 2.77 11.17
C GLN A 89 -0.61 2.11 10.72
N LEU A 90 0.10 2.74 9.80
CA LEU A 90 1.41 2.33 9.33
C LEU A 90 2.50 3.20 9.95
N ARG A 91 3.57 2.56 10.42
CA ARG A 91 4.81 3.21 10.86
C ARG A 91 5.98 2.75 10.02
N VAL A 92 6.64 3.67 9.31
CA VAL A 92 7.89 3.35 8.59
C VAL A 92 9.04 3.23 9.58
N LEU A 93 9.76 2.10 9.52
CA LEU A 93 10.90 1.79 10.39
C LEU A 93 12.23 2.11 9.71
N SER A 94 12.34 1.79 8.43
CA SER A 94 13.48 2.13 7.60
C SER A 94 13.10 2.17 6.13
N ALA A 95 13.81 2.97 5.35
CA ALA A 95 13.70 3.01 3.90
C ALA A 95 15.09 3.12 3.28
N SER A 96 15.25 2.57 2.08
CA SER A 96 16.45 2.76 1.26
C SER A 96 16.68 4.24 0.94
N PRO A 97 17.93 4.68 0.72
CA PRO A 97 18.20 6.04 0.26
C PRO A 97 17.38 6.38 -0.99
N ALA A 98 16.86 7.61 -1.04
CA ALA A 98 15.95 8.10 -2.08
C ALA A 98 14.59 7.38 -2.21
N PHE A 99 14.26 6.41 -1.34
CA PHE A 99 12.93 5.82 -1.29
C PHE A 99 12.04 6.57 -0.29
N LYS A 100 10.83 6.94 -0.72
CA LYS A 100 9.87 7.72 0.08
C LYS A 100 8.51 7.06 0.05
N VAL A 101 7.79 7.21 1.16
CA VAL A 101 6.39 6.78 1.30
C VAL A 101 5.57 8.03 1.60
N TRP A 102 4.44 8.21 0.93
CA TRP A 102 3.61 9.41 1.09
C TRP A 102 2.16 9.08 1.41
N ASP A 103 1.55 9.97 2.18
CA ASP A 103 0.12 9.98 2.42
C ASP A 103 -0.63 10.35 1.12
N PRO A 104 -1.62 9.58 0.68
CA PRO A 104 -2.38 9.83 -0.55
C PRO A 104 -3.23 11.10 -0.50
N LEU A 105 -3.45 11.69 0.68
CA LEU A 105 -4.11 13.00 0.79
C LEU A 105 -3.32 14.13 0.12
N GLY A 106 -2.07 13.87 -0.29
CA GLY A 106 -1.54 14.55 -1.47
C GLY A 106 -0.01 14.52 -1.57
N PRO A 107 0.54 14.19 -2.74
CA PRO A 107 1.92 14.54 -3.05
C PRO A 107 2.05 16.07 -3.27
N GLY A 108 3.06 16.70 -2.68
CA GLY A 108 3.44 18.08 -3.00
C GLY A 108 3.28 19.13 -1.89
N GLU A 109 2.74 18.77 -0.72
CA GLU A 109 2.78 19.64 0.44
C GLU A 109 3.90 19.23 1.43
N ALA A 110 4.53 20.22 2.06
CA ALA A 110 5.61 19.98 3.01
C ALA A 110 5.07 19.25 4.25
N GLY A 111 5.68 18.10 4.56
CA GLY A 111 5.27 17.29 5.70
C GLY A 111 4.12 16.32 5.40
N PHE A 112 4.06 15.74 4.21
CA PHE A 112 3.16 14.62 3.86
C PHE A 112 3.88 13.28 3.75
N GLN A 113 5.22 13.30 3.73
CA GLN A 113 6.04 12.10 3.75
C GLN A 113 5.83 11.33 5.07
N ILE A 114 5.67 10.02 4.95
CA ILE A 114 5.54 9.08 6.05
C ILE A 114 6.94 8.59 6.40
N GLU A 115 7.56 9.20 7.40
CA GLU A 115 8.92 8.86 7.82
C GLU A 115 9.11 9.01 9.35
N GLY A 116 10.11 8.31 9.87
CA GLY A 116 10.49 8.37 11.29
C GLY A 116 9.31 8.04 12.21
N PRO A 117 8.99 8.90 13.20
CA PRO A 117 7.93 8.62 14.17
C PRO A 117 6.51 8.86 13.61
N ARG A 118 6.36 9.32 12.37
CA ARG A 118 5.05 9.66 11.82
C ARG A 118 4.27 8.39 11.53
N LEU A 119 3.00 8.41 11.93
CA LEU A 119 2.02 7.37 11.63
C LEU A 119 1.13 7.85 10.49
N TRP A 120 0.91 6.97 9.52
CA TRP A 120 -0.12 7.14 8.52
C TRP A 120 -1.34 6.33 8.89
N THR A 121 -2.53 6.91 8.78
CA THR A 121 -3.77 6.20 9.13
C THR A 121 -4.32 5.52 7.90
N ILE A 122 -4.31 4.18 7.91
CA ILE A 122 -5.01 3.35 6.92
C ILE A 122 -6.51 3.43 7.18
N GLY A 123 -6.92 3.26 8.45
CA GLY A 123 -8.28 3.49 8.89
C GLY A 123 -8.95 2.30 9.59
N PRO A 124 -10.24 2.43 9.93
CA PRO A 124 -11.00 1.35 10.54
C PRO A 124 -11.36 0.27 9.52
N ARG A 125 -11.59 -0.95 9.99
CA ARG A 125 -12.17 -2.00 9.14
C ARG A 125 -13.59 -1.61 8.69
N PHE A 126 -14.00 -1.80 7.44
CA PHE A 126 -13.23 -2.26 6.28
C PHE A 126 -12.48 -1.11 5.61
N PHE A 127 -11.25 -1.38 5.16
CA PHE A 127 -10.45 -0.44 4.39
C PHE A 127 -9.90 -1.10 3.12
N ASP A 128 -9.64 -0.22 2.16
CA ASP A 128 -8.94 -0.40 0.91
C ASP A 128 -8.26 0.95 0.68
N THR A 129 -6.96 1.03 0.94
CA THR A 129 -6.25 2.31 1.07
C THR A 129 -4.79 2.19 0.68
N HIS A 130 -4.33 3.17 -0.08
CA HIS A 130 -3.07 3.11 -0.80
C HIS A 130 -2.17 4.29 -0.40
N PRO A 131 -0.94 4.07 0.07
CA PRO A 131 0.06 5.13 0.13
C PRO A 131 0.69 5.32 -1.25
N TRP A 132 1.42 6.40 -1.47
CA TRP A 132 2.32 6.48 -2.62
C TRP A 132 3.71 5.98 -2.27
N TRP A 133 4.21 5.05 -3.09
CA TRP A 133 5.58 4.57 -3.06
C TRP A 133 6.40 5.36 -4.09
N GLN A 134 7.59 5.84 -3.72
CA GLN A 134 8.40 6.65 -4.62
C GLN A 134 9.88 6.30 -4.56
N ILE A 135 10.50 6.12 -5.73
CA ILE A 135 11.95 6.27 -5.92
C ILE A 135 12.22 7.68 -6.44
N ASP A 136 12.67 8.56 -5.54
CA ASP A 136 12.87 9.99 -5.82
C ASP A 136 14.21 10.25 -6.52
N THR A 137 14.17 10.37 -7.85
CA THR A 137 15.36 10.67 -8.66
C THR A 137 15.93 12.08 -8.45
N SER A 138 15.22 12.96 -7.75
CA SER A 138 15.72 14.29 -7.37
C SER A 138 16.47 14.31 -6.04
N ASP A 139 16.39 13.23 -5.27
CA ASP A 139 17.07 13.11 -3.98
C ASP A 139 18.60 13.06 -4.18
N PRO A 140 19.40 13.84 -3.43
CA PRO A 140 20.87 13.81 -3.55
C PRO A 140 21.51 12.44 -3.26
N ALA A 141 20.81 11.56 -2.55
CA ALA A 141 21.26 10.21 -2.27
C ALA A 141 20.83 9.18 -3.35
N TYR A 142 20.13 9.61 -4.40
CA TYR A 142 19.75 8.74 -5.51
C TYR A 142 20.97 8.27 -6.30
N ASP A 143 21.08 6.94 -6.45
CA ASP A 143 22.03 6.27 -7.32
C ASP A 143 21.25 5.37 -8.28
N PRO A 144 21.26 5.60 -9.61
CA PRO A 144 20.55 4.75 -10.57
C PRO A 144 21.11 3.32 -10.66
N ALA A 145 22.28 3.06 -10.11
CA ALA A 145 22.84 1.72 -9.97
C ALA A 145 22.53 1.06 -8.62
N ALA A 146 21.97 1.81 -7.66
CA ALA A 146 21.40 1.23 -6.45
C ALA A 146 20.10 0.49 -6.82
N GLY A 147 19.74 -0.52 -6.03
CA GLY A 147 18.54 -1.31 -6.26
C GLY A 147 18.72 -2.79 -5.89
N PRO A 148 17.63 -3.51 -5.54
CA PRO A 148 16.26 -3.00 -5.34
C PRO A 148 16.16 -2.02 -4.16
N TRP A 149 15.22 -1.08 -4.22
CA TRP A 149 14.91 -0.19 -3.10
C TRP A 149 13.94 -0.89 -2.17
N SER A 150 14.10 -0.70 -0.87
CA SER A 150 13.26 -1.33 0.14
C SER A 150 12.67 -0.33 1.11
N VAL A 151 11.52 -0.70 1.68
CA VAL A 151 10.92 -0.07 2.85
C VAL A 151 10.53 -1.16 3.84
N THR A 152 10.83 -0.92 5.12
CA THR A 152 10.40 -1.75 6.23
C THR A 152 9.45 -0.93 7.10
N PHE A 153 8.28 -1.48 7.40
CA PHE A 153 7.27 -0.85 8.24
C PHE A 153 6.64 -1.86 9.19
N GLU A 154 5.84 -1.37 10.13
CA GLU A 154 4.93 -2.18 10.94
C GLU A 154 3.53 -1.59 10.91
N LEU A 155 2.53 -2.45 11.11
CA LEU A 155 1.13 -2.07 11.25
C LEU A 155 0.75 -2.07 12.72
N ILE A 156 0.01 -1.04 13.14
CA ILE A 156 -0.35 -0.78 14.54
C ILE A 156 -1.85 -0.52 14.61
N ASP A 157 -2.50 -1.08 15.62
CA ASP A 157 -3.88 -0.73 15.93
C ASP A 157 -3.92 0.43 16.93
N ALA A 158 -4.38 1.60 16.48
CA ALA A 158 -4.54 2.79 17.31
C ALA A 158 -5.59 2.60 18.42
N ALA A 159 -6.50 1.63 18.28
CA ALA A 159 -7.47 1.28 19.33
C ALA A 159 -6.87 0.36 20.41
N GLY A 160 -5.68 -0.23 20.18
CA GLY A 160 -5.00 -1.12 21.11
C GLY A 160 -5.68 -2.47 21.31
N ILE A 161 -6.50 -2.91 20.35
CA ILE A 161 -7.20 -4.20 20.38
C ILE A 161 -6.25 -5.32 19.93
N HIS A 162 -5.51 -5.10 18.85
CA HIS A 162 -4.53 -6.04 18.30
C HIS A 162 -3.09 -5.58 18.58
N GLN A 163 -2.18 -6.54 18.78
CA GLN A 163 -0.75 -6.29 18.89
C GLN A 163 -0.17 -5.86 17.54
N PRO A 164 0.88 -5.02 17.51
CA PRO A 164 1.53 -4.60 16.26
C PRO A 164 2.03 -5.79 15.44
N SER A 165 2.03 -5.64 14.11
CA SER A 165 2.61 -6.66 13.23
C SER A 165 4.10 -6.84 13.47
N ASP A 166 4.65 -7.97 13.04
CA ASP A 166 6.09 -8.05 12.82
C ASP A 166 6.51 -7.04 11.73
N PRO A 167 7.79 -6.62 11.68
CA PRO A 167 8.29 -5.76 10.61
C PRO A 167 8.12 -6.41 9.23
N ILE A 168 7.43 -5.72 8.34
CA ILE A 168 7.17 -6.13 6.95
C ILE A 168 8.13 -5.36 6.06
N THR A 169 8.79 -6.04 5.12
CA THR A 169 9.70 -5.41 4.17
C THR A 169 9.23 -5.63 2.73
N LEU A 170 8.99 -4.52 2.03
CA LEU A 170 8.69 -4.51 0.61
C LEU A 170 9.93 -4.09 -0.17
N THR A 171 10.04 -4.58 -1.41
CA THR A 171 11.11 -4.19 -2.33
C THR A 171 10.54 -3.76 -3.67
N PHE A 172 11.16 -2.74 -4.26
CA PHE A 172 10.71 -2.06 -5.47
C PHE A 172 11.87 -1.88 -6.45
N ILE A 173 11.56 -1.94 -7.74
CA ILE A 173 12.47 -1.56 -8.83
C ILE A 173 11.73 -0.67 -9.83
N PRO A 174 12.43 0.25 -10.52
CA PRO A 174 11.86 0.95 -11.65
C PRO A 174 11.37 -0.01 -12.74
N GLU A 175 10.17 0.22 -13.25
CA GLU A 175 9.68 -0.51 -14.41
C GLU A 175 10.59 -0.20 -15.63
N PRO A 176 11.05 -1.22 -16.37
CA PRO A 176 11.82 -0.98 -17.59
C PRO A 176 10.95 -0.22 -18.59
N GLY A 177 11.34 1.00 -18.96
CA GLY A 177 10.58 1.78 -19.94
C GLY A 177 10.32 0.97 -21.22
N GLY A 178 9.12 1.08 -21.79
CA GLY A 178 8.72 0.26 -22.95
C GLY A 178 9.69 0.35 -24.15
N LEU A 179 10.39 1.48 -24.31
CA LEU A 179 11.42 1.68 -25.34
C LEU A 179 12.69 0.82 -25.11
N THR A 180 13.10 0.62 -23.85
CA THR A 180 14.22 -0.26 -23.49
C THR A 180 13.91 -1.73 -23.78
N LEU A 181 12.67 -2.15 -23.54
CA LEU A 181 12.21 -3.51 -23.88
C LEU A 181 12.15 -3.73 -25.39
N LEU A 182 11.60 -2.78 -26.15
CA LEU A 182 11.57 -2.83 -27.61
C LEU A 182 12.98 -2.83 -28.23
N ALA A 183 13.91 -2.03 -27.69
CA ALA A 183 15.29 -1.99 -28.15
C ALA A 183 16.03 -3.31 -27.86
N ALA A 184 15.83 -3.91 -26.69
CA ALA A 184 16.38 -5.22 -26.35
C ALA A 184 15.82 -6.32 -27.27
N ALA A 185 14.51 -6.34 -27.51
CA ALA A 185 13.87 -7.27 -28.42
C ALA A 185 14.40 -7.14 -29.86
N ALA A 186 14.57 -5.90 -30.34
CA ALA A 186 15.16 -5.62 -31.65
C ALA A 186 16.62 -6.09 -31.77
N LEU A 187 17.42 -5.98 -30.69
CA LEU A 187 18.79 -6.50 -30.66
C LEU A 187 18.84 -8.04 -30.69
N VAL A 188 17.94 -8.71 -29.97
CA VAL A 188 17.83 -10.17 -29.97
C VAL A 188 17.41 -10.69 -31.34
N LEU A 189 16.44 -10.03 -31.98
CA LEU A 189 15.99 -10.37 -33.35
C LEU A 189 17.10 -10.16 -34.38
N ARG A 190 17.89 -9.07 -34.27
CA ARG A 190 19.05 -8.82 -35.17
C ARG A 190 20.18 -9.82 -35.02
N ARG A 191 20.32 -10.50 -33.88
CA ARG A 191 21.35 -11.53 -33.66
C ARG A 191 20.94 -12.91 -34.21
N ARG A 192 19.69 -13.09 -34.65
CA ARG A 192 19.15 -14.36 -35.18
C ARG A 192 19.01 -14.39 -36.71
N VAL A 193 19.46 -13.33 -37.40
CA VAL A 193 19.54 -13.25 -38.88
C VAL A 193 21.01 -13.22 -39.26
#